data_AF-F5YSK8-F1
#
_entry.id   AF-F5YSK8-F1
#
_cell.length_a   1.000
_cell.length_b   1.000
_cell.length_c   1.000
_cell.angle_alpha   90.00
_cell.angle_beta   90.00
_cell.angle_gamma   90.00
#
_symmetry.space_group_name_H-M   'P 1'
#
loop_
_entity.id
_entity.type
_entity.pdbx_description
1 polymer ?
#
loop_
_entity_poly.entity_id
_entity_poly.type
_entity_poly.pdbx_seq_one_letter_code
_entity_poly.pdbx_strand_id
1 'polypeptide(L)' 'MKGSPGFALSDVPLQDIADKVRDGHLDAKPARVFSFDQIRDAHRVMEAGEATGKMVVVVDD' A
#
# COMPACT_ATOMS: atom_id res chain seq x y z
N MET A 1 -16.90 -13.35 -7.92
CA MET A 1 -16.08 -12.23 -8.43
C MET A 1 -16.42 -11.02 -7.58
N LYS A 2 -15.61 -10.67 -6.56
CA LYS A 2 -15.99 -9.63 -5.59
C LYS A 2 -15.65 -8.24 -6.13
N GLY A 3 -16.69 -7.50 -6.51
CA GLY A 3 -16.71 -6.06 -6.62
C GLY A 3 -18.13 -5.61 -6.32
N SER A 4 -18.35 -4.91 -5.22
CA SER A 4 -19.66 -4.31 -4.94
C SER A 4 -19.90 -3.15 -5.92
N PRO A 5 -21.15 -2.86 -6.33
CA PRO A 5 -21.46 -1.97 -7.48
C PRO A 5 -21.04 -0.49 -7.35
N GLY A 6 -20.39 -0.09 -6.26
CA GLY A 6 -20.02 1.31 -5.98
C GLY A 6 -18.59 1.72 -6.31
N PHE A 7 -17.73 0.79 -6.74
CA PHE A 7 -16.34 1.08 -7.13
C PHE A 7 -15.97 0.26 -8.36
N ALA A 8 -16.16 0.83 -9.54
CA ALA A 8 -15.69 0.23 -10.78
C ALA A 8 -14.15 0.29 -10.81
N LEU A 9 -13.51 -0.78 -10.34
CA LEU A 9 -12.06 -0.95 -10.42
C LEU A 9 -11.52 -0.90 -11.87
N SER A 10 -12.40 -1.02 -12.86
CA SER A 10 -12.08 -0.95 -14.30
C SER A 10 -11.51 0.41 -14.73
N ASP A 11 -11.81 1.48 -13.99
CA ASP A 11 -11.44 2.85 -14.41
C ASP A 11 -10.17 3.35 -13.69
N VAL A 12 -9.55 2.51 -12.86
CA VAL A 12 -8.30 2.85 -12.18
C VAL A 12 -7.13 2.54 -13.12
N PRO A 13 -6.35 3.54 -13.57
CA PRO A 13 -5.23 3.32 -14.49
C PRO A 13 -4.01 2.80 -13.72
N LEU A 14 -4.09 1.56 -13.24
CA LEU A 14 -3.04 0.94 -12.44
C LEU A 14 -1.71 0.87 -13.19
N GLN A 15 -1.76 0.61 -14.50
CA GLN A 15 -0.57 0.56 -15.35
C GLN A 15 0.12 1.93 -15.44
N ASP A 16 -0.63 3.00 -15.71
CA ASP A 16 -0.07 4.35 -15.80
C ASP A 16 0.56 4.80 -14.47
N ILE A 17 -0.02 4.40 -13.34
CA ILE A 17 0.54 4.68 -12.01
C ILE A 17 1.87 3.93 -11.84
N ALA A 18 1.94 2.65 -12.22
CA ALA A 18 3.17 1.87 -12.16
C ALA A 18 4.27 2.44 -13.09
N ASP A 19 3.89 2.89 -14.28
CA ASP A 19 4.81 3.53 -15.23
C ASP A 19 5.38 4.83 -14.64
N LYS A 20 4.54 5.67 -14.03
CA LYS A 20 4.99 6.89 -13.34
C LYS A 20 5.93 6.60 -12.17
N VAL A 21 5.73 5.49 -11.45
CA VAL A 21 6.65 5.07 -10.37
C VAL A 21 8.00 4.63 -10.96
N ARG A 22 7.97 3.79 -12.01
CA ARG A 22 9.17 3.33 -12.72
C ARG A 22 9.99 4.51 -13.24
N ASP A 23 9.32 5.49 -13.83
CA ASP A 23 9.95 6.65 -14.47
C ASP A 23 10.34 7.74 -13.44
N GLY A 24 10.10 7.51 -12.14
CA GLY A 24 10.48 8.41 -11.04
C GLY A 24 9.56 9.63 -10.86
N HIS A 25 8.43 9.68 -11.55
CA HIS A 25 7.42 10.73 -11.42
C HIS A 25 6.55 10.60 -10.17
N LEU A 26 6.47 9.41 -9.59
CA LEU A 26 5.77 9.14 -8.33
C LEU A 26 6.69 8.43 -7.34
N ASP A 27 6.87 9.01 -6.14
CA ASP A 27 7.54 8.31 -5.04
C ASP A 27 6.57 7.32 -4.40
N ALA A 28 6.81 6.03 -4.67
CA ALA A 28 6.03 4.93 -4.10
C ALA A 28 6.77 4.17 -3.00
N LYS A 29 7.86 4.73 -2.45
CA LYS A 29 8.59 4.10 -1.35
C LYS A 29 7.66 3.91 -0.14
N PRO A 30 7.72 2.74 0.53
CA PRO A 30 7.03 2.56 1.80
C PRO A 30 7.53 3.58 2.82
N ALA A 31 6.61 4.17 3.57
CA ALA A 31 6.94 5.01 4.71
C ALA A 31 7.54 4.17 5.86
N ARG A 32 7.04 2.95 6.04
CA ARG A 32 7.54 1.96 7.01
C ARG A 32 7.34 0.54 6.47
N VAL A 33 8.30 -0.33 6.79
CA VAL A 33 8.25 -1.76 6.46
C VAL A 33 8.34 -2.54 7.77
N PHE A 34 7.48 -3.53 7.93
CA PHE A 34 7.41 -4.44 9.07
C PHE A 34 7.58 -5.87 8.59
N SER A 35 8.11 -6.74 9.43
CA SER A 35 8.04 -8.20 9.24
C SER A 35 6.70 -8.75 9.75
N PHE A 36 6.36 -9.97 9.36
CA PHE A 36 5.06 -10.57 9.73
C PHE A 36 4.87 -10.75 11.25
N ASP A 37 5.93 -11.05 11.99
CA ASP A 37 5.93 -11.11 13.46
C ASP A 37 5.63 -9.74 14.13
N GLN A 38 5.87 -8.64 13.41
CA GLN A 38 5.59 -7.27 13.85
C GLN A 38 4.19 -6.77 13.44
N ILE A 39 3.30 -7.64 12.96
CA ILE A 39 1.97 -7.22 12.47
C ILE A 39 1.15 -6.43 13.51
N ARG A 40 1.30 -6.75 14.79
CA ARG A 40 0.65 -6.01 15.89
C ARG A 40 1.19 -4.59 16.02
N ASP A 41 2.49 -4.39 15.80
CA ASP A 41 3.12 -3.07 15.80
C ASP A 41 2.68 -2.25 14.59
N ALA A 42 2.55 -2.88 13.42
CA ALA A 42 2.02 -2.22 12.23
C ALA A 42 0.61 -1.66 12.46
N HIS A 43 -0.28 -2.44 13.09
CA HIS A 43 -1.62 -1.99 13.48
C HIS A 43 -1.58 -0.86 14.51
N ARG A 44 -0.72 -0.95 15.53
CA ARG A 44 -0.58 0.09 16.55
C ARG A 44 -0.19 1.45 15.95
N VAL A 45 0.79 1.46 15.05
CA VAL A 45 1.25 2.68 14.35
C VAL A 45 0.14 3.24 13.46
N MET A 46 -0.62 2.37 12.78
CA MET A 46 -1.77 2.76 11.98
C MET A 46 -2.87 3.42 12.83
N GLU A 47 -3.22 2.81 13.96
CA GLU A 47 -4.25 3.28 14.90
C GLU A 47 -3.86 4.60 15.58
N ALA A 48 -2.57 4.79 15.88
CA ALA A 48 -2.06 6.03 16.45
C ALA A 48 -2.01 7.19 15.43
N GLY A 49 -2.24 6.92 14.14
CA GLY A 49 -2.10 7.92 13.07
C GLY A 49 -0.67 8.37 12.82
N GLU A 50 0.32 7.60 13.29
CA GLU A 50 1.76 7.93 13.21
C GLU A 50 2.39 7.56 11.86
N ALA A 51 1.67 6.83 11.00
CA ALA A 51 2.13 6.49 9.66
C ALA A 51 1.56 7.44 8.60
N THR A 52 2.42 8.34 8.11
CA THR A 52 2.14 9.16 6.92
C THR A 52 2.67 8.47 5.66
N GLY A 53 1.86 7.57 5.09
CA GLY A 53 2.16 6.93 3.81
C GLY A 53 1.94 5.41 3.81
N LYS A 54 2.49 4.73 2.79
CA LYS A 54 2.29 3.29 2.61
C LYS A 54 3.08 2.50 3.65
N MET A 55 2.39 1.76 4.51
CA MET A 55 3.01 0.73 5.35
C MET A 55 2.97 -0.61 4.61
N VAL A 56 4.07 -1.37 4.69
CA VAL A 56 4.19 -2.69 4.07
C VAL A 56 4.56 -3.71 5.13
N VAL A 57 3.91 -4.87 5.11
CA VAL A 57 4.31 -6.04 5.90
C VAL A 57 4.87 -7.07 4.93
N VAL A 58 6.11 -7.51 5.14
CA VAL A 58 6.74 -8.56 4.33
C VAL A 58 6.40 -9.92 4.95
N VAL A 59 6.05 -10.87 4.09
CA VAL A 59 5.84 -12.28 4.42
C VAL A 59 6.91 -13.06 3.67
N ASP A 60 7.70 -13.85 4.39
CA ASP A 60 8.69 -14.75 3.78
C ASP A 60 7.95 -15.97 3.19
N ASP A 61 8.49 -16.51 2.09
CA ASP A 61 7.94 -17.68 1.35
C ASP A 61 8.10 -19.02 2.10
#